data_AF-A0A3T0NA70-F1
#
_entry.id   AF-A0A3T0NA70-F1
#
_cell.length_a   1.000
_cell.length_b   1.000
_cell.length_c   1.000
_cell.angle_alpha   90.00
_cell.angle_beta   90.00
_cell.angle_gamma   90.00
#
_symmetry.space_group_name_H-M   'P 1'
#
loop_
_entity.id
_entity.type
_entity.pdbx_description
1 polymer ?
#
loop_
_entity_poly.entity_id
_entity_poly.type
_entity_poly.pdbx_seq_one_letter_code
_entity_poly.pdbx_strand_id
1 'polypeptide(L)'
;MFDQAKVPITIRAETRTQVAAVEIVAQGVGRSVVSKDVMQHVDENAVATVSLAADLILPIRMVTAAAEASAPTVELLCQQLRSV
;
A
#
# COMPACT_ATOMS: atom_id res chain seq x y z
N MET A 1 12.15 1.15 7.87
CA MET A 1 11.19 0.69 8.90
C MET A 1 11.54 -0.71 9.41
N PHE A 2 11.61 -1.74 8.56
CA PHE A 2 12.13 -3.05 8.99
C PHE A 2 13.64 -3.04 9.31
N ASP A 3 14.42 -2.23 8.60
CA ASP A 3 15.85 -2.02 8.90
C ASP A 3 16.08 -1.35 10.26
N GLN A 4 15.14 -0.48 10.69
CA GLN A 4 15.18 0.15 12.01
C GLN A 4 14.79 -0.83 13.12
N ALA A 5 13.83 -1.72 12.86
CA ALA A 5 13.40 -2.76 13.80
C ALA A 5 14.37 -3.97 13.85
N LYS A 6 15.40 -4.01 12.99
CA LYS A 6 16.36 -5.13 12.84
C LYS A 6 15.68 -6.49 12.66
N VAL A 7 14.49 -6.51 12.06
CA VAL A 7 13.79 -7.76 11.78
C VAL A 7 14.37 -8.33 10.49
N PRO A 8 14.99 -9.53 10.51
CA PRO A 8 15.52 -10.13 9.30
C PRO A 8 14.36 -10.52 8.37
N ILE A 9 14.39 -10.01 7.14
CA ILE A 9 13.39 -10.32 6.11
C ILE A 9 14.10 -10.93 4.90
N THR A 10 13.50 -11.97 4.34
CA THR A 10 13.90 -12.53 3.04
C THR A 10 12.79 -12.24 2.04
N ILE A 11 13.12 -11.53 0.97
CA ILE A 11 12.20 -11.30 -0.14
C ILE A 11 12.07 -12.61 -0.93
N ARG A 12 10.85 -13.16 -0.99
CA ARG A 12 10.56 -14.40 -1.74
C ARG A 12 9.96 -14.15 -3.11
N ALA A 13 9.23 -13.06 -3.26
CA ALA A 13 8.58 -12.65 -4.50
C ALA A 13 8.30 -11.14 -4.45
N GLU A 14 8.21 -10.53 -5.63
CA GLU A 14 7.82 -9.13 -5.81
C GLU A 14 6.62 -9.08 -6.75
N THR A 15 5.66 -8.22 -6.43
CA THR A 15 4.46 -8.01 -7.23
C THR A 15 4.25 -6.52 -7.52
N ARG A 16 3.48 -6.23 -8.57
CA ARG A 16 3.19 -4.85 -8.98
C ARG A 16 2.02 -4.21 -8.23
N THR A 17 1.19 -5.00 -7.56
CA THR A 17 0.02 -4.52 -6.83
C THR A 17 -0.12 -5.25 -5.50
N GLN A 18 -0.73 -4.59 -4.51
CA GLN A 18 -0.98 -5.21 -3.22
C GLN A 18 -2.00 -6.35 -3.31
N VAL A 19 -2.99 -6.27 -4.21
CA VAL A 19 -3.92 -7.38 -4.49
C VAL A 19 -3.15 -8.63 -4.94
N ALA A 20 -2.27 -8.49 -5.93
CA ALA A 20 -1.43 -9.60 -6.39
C ALA A 20 -0.50 -10.12 -5.28
N ALA A 21 -0.04 -9.25 -4.36
CA ALA A 21 0.73 -9.67 -3.20
C ALA A 21 -0.08 -10.58 -2.26
N VAL A 22 -1.39 -10.32 -2.09
CA VAL A 22 -2.26 -11.19 -1.29
C VAL A 22 -2.57 -12.49 -2.03
N GLU A 23 -2.80 -12.46 -3.34
CA GLU A 23 -3.04 -13.67 -4.15
C GLU A 23 -1.88 -14.66 -4.07
N ILE A 24 -0.62 -14.20 -4.16
CA ILE A 24 0.53 -15.11 -4.01
C ILE A 24 0.65 -15.64 -2.58
N VAL A 25 0.26 -14.86 -1.56
CA VAL A 25 0.23 -15.34 -0.17
C VAL A 25 -0.82 -16.43 0.00
N ALA A 26 -2.01 -16.29 -0.61
CA ALA A 26 -3.04 -17.31 -0.64
C ALA A 26 -2.54 -18.63 -1.30
N GLN A 27 -1.63 -18.53 -2.26
CA GLN A 27 -0.96 -19.68 -2.89
C GLN A 27 0.19 -20.26 -2.04
N GLY A 28 0.39 -19.77 -0.82
CA GLY A 28 1.43 -20.23 0.11
C GLY A 28 2.77 -19.52 -0.01
N VAL A 29 2.85 -18.43 -0.80
CA VAL A 29 4.10 -17.66 -0.96
C VAL A 29 4.28 -16.70 0.22
N GLY A 30 4.86 -17.21 1.30
CA GLY A 30 5.38 -16.41 2.40
C GLY A 30 4.31 -15.59 3.14
N ARG A 31 4.59 -14.31 3.37
CA ARG A 31 3.70 -13.32 4.02
C ARG A 31 3.90 -11.96 3.37
N SER A 32 2.88 -11.11 3.44
CA SER A 32 2.94 -9.74 2.91
C SER A 32 2.36 -8.73 3.92
N VAL A 33 2.85 -7.50 3.87
CA VAL A 33 2.27 -6.35 4.58
C VAL A 33 1.58 -5.48 3.54
N VAL A 34 0.26 -5.34 3.69
CA VAL A 34 -0.62 -4.63 2.74
C VAL A 34 -1.50 -3.64 3.49
N SER A 35 -2.11 -2.69 2.77
CA SER A 35 -3.16 -1.85 3.34
C SER A 35 -4.38 -2.70 3.71
N LYS A 36 -5.08 -2.31 4.78
CA LYS A 36 -6.32 -2.97 5.22
C LYS A 36 -7.38 -3.01 4.11
N ASP A 37 -7.45 -1.95 3.30
CA ASP A 37 -8.50 -1.80 2.28
C ASP A 37 -8.36 -2.79 1.11
N VAL A 38 -7.17 -3.35 0.91
CA VAL A 38 -6.94 -4.38 -0.10
C VAL A 38 -7.77 -5.63 0.19
N MET A 39 -8.03 -5.92 1.47
CA MET A 39 -8.80 -7.10 1.88
C MET A 39 -10.26 -7.07 1.40
N GLN A 40 -10.80 -5.91 1.01
CA GLN A 40 -12.13 -5.81 0.40
C GLN A 40 -12.21 -6.52 -0.97
N HIS A 41 -11.06 -6.79 -1.59
CA HIS A 41 -10.96 -7.33 -2.95
C HIS A 41 -10.45 -8.78 -2.97
N VAL A 42 -10.37 -9.42 -1.81
CA VAL A 42 -9.78 -10.76 -1.64
C VAL A 42 -10.75 -11.65 -0.88
N ASP A 43 -10.79 -12.94 -1.22
CA ASP A 43 -11.49 -13.96 -0.43
C ASP A 43 -10.89 -14.06 0.99
N GLU A 44 -11.69 -13.74 2.00
CA GLU A 44 -11.31 -13.74 3.42
C GLU A 44 -10.94 -15.13 3.94
N ASN A 45 -11.36 -16.20 3.27
CA ASN A 45 -11.00 -17.57 3.64
C ASN A 45 -9.63 -17.99 3.09
N ALA A 46 -9.07 -17.22 2.14
CA ALA A 46 -7.84 -17.57 1.46
C ALA A 46 -6.58 -17.17 2.26
N VAL A 47 -6.68 -16.19 3.17
CA VAL A 47 -5.54 -15.68 3.94
C VAL A 47 -5.95 -15.26 5.35
N ALA A 48 -5.05 -15.47 6.32
CA ALA A 48 -5.22 -14.92 7.67
C ALA A 48 -4.63 -13.51 7.76
N THR A 49 -5.30 -12.61 8.48
CA THR A 49 -4.84 -11.24 8.71
C THR A 49 -4.43 -11.03 10.17
N VAL A 50 -3.40 -10.22 10.40
CA VAL A 50 -2.93 -9.82 11.73
C VAL A 50 -2.64 -8.33 11.70
N SER A 51 -3.15 -7.60 12.69
CA SER A 51 -2.87 -6.17 12.84
C SER A 51 -1.41 -5.93 13.15
N LEU A 52 -0.77 -5.02 12.39
CA LEU A 52 0.59 -4.59 12.67
C LEU A 52 0.55 -3.55 13.79
N ALA A 53 1.24 -3.80 14.90
CA ALA A 53 1.34 -2.85 16.02
C ALA A 53 2.28 -1.66 15.71
N ALA A 54 3.02 -1.73 14.60
CA ALA A 54 3.91 -0.65 14.18
C ALA A 54 3.14 0.37 13.34
N ASP A 55 3.21 1.64 13.73
CA ASP A 55 2.63 2.74 12.97
C ASP A 55 3.38 2.93 11.64
N LEU A 56 2.79 2.38 10.57
CA LEU A 56 3.32 2.50 9.21
C LEU A 56 2.82 3.81 8.61
N ILE A 57 3.54 4.91 8.88
CA ILE A 57 3.25 6.20 8.23
C ILE A 57 3.72 6.11 6.77
N LEU A 58 2.77 5.97 5.85
CA LEU A 58 3.01 6.10 4.41
C LEU A 58 2.89 7.60 4.04
N PRO A 59 3.99 8.29 3.69
CA PRO A 59 3.91 9.68 3.26
C PRO A 59 3.37 9.73 1.82
N ILE A 60 2.05 9.63 1.66
CA ILE A 60 1.40 9.77 0.36
C ILE A 60 1.52 11.24 -0.08
N ARG A 61 1.98 11.45 -1.32
CA ARG A 61 2.11 12.78 -1.93
C ARG A 61 1.47 12.77 -3.31
N MET A 62 0.78 13.85 -3.65
CA MET A 62 0.38 14.10 -5.02
C MET A 62 1.59 14.57 -5.84
N VAL A 63 1.78 13.98 -7.01
CA VAL A 63 2.85 14.34 -7.96
C VAL A 63 2.19 14.63 -9.30
N THR A 64 2.56 15.75 -9.90
CA THR A 64 2.09 16.20 -11.21
C THR A 64 3.28 16.75 -12.02
N ALA A 65 3.14 16.83 -13.34
CA ALA A 65 4.12 17.52 -14.17
C ALA A 65 4.19 19.01 -13.78
N ALA A 66 5.39 19.58 -13.71
CA ALA A 66 5.56 20.98 -13.29
C ALA A 66 4.76 21.96 -14.17
N ALA A 67 4.67 21.68 -15.47
CA ALA A 67 3.88 22.48 -16.42
C ALA A 67 2.36 22.43 -16.17
N GLU A 68 1.88 21.41 -15.46
CA GLU A 68 0.46 21.18 -15.18
C GLU A 68 0.09 21.58 -13.74
N ALA A 69 1.06 22.02 -12.93
CA ALA A 69 0.82 22.34 -11.52
C ALA A 69 -0.21 23.46 -11.31
N SER A 70 -0.30 24.41 -12.26
CA SER A 70 -1.28 25.50 -12.28
C SER A 70 -2.49 25.20 -13.16
N ALA A 71 -2.67 23.96 -13.64
CA ALA A 71 -3.85 23.60 -14.40
C ALA A 71 -5.06 23.61 -13.45
N PRO A 72 -6.20 24.22 -13.82
CA PRO A 72 -7.37 24.32 -12.94
C PRO A 72 -7.87 22.97 -12.42
N THR A 73 -7.72 21.91 -13.22
CA THR A 73 -8.09 20.53 -12.83
C THR A 73 -7.18 19.97 -11.74
N VAL A 74 -5.88 20.27 -11.79
CA VAL A 74 -4.90 19.85 -10.77
C VAL A 74 -5.11 20.63 -9.48
N GLU A 75 -5.41 21.93 -9.56
CA GLU A 75 -5.74 22.75 -8.39
C GLU A 75 -7.02 22.27 -7.71
N LEU A 76 -8.07 21.98 -8.48
CA LEU A 76 -9.33 21.44 -7.96
C LEU A 76 -9.10 20.09 -7.26
N LEU A 77 -8.35 19.19 -7.88
CA LEU A 77 -8.02 17.89 -7.28
C LEU A 77 -7.21 18.06 -5.98
N CYS A 78 -6.21 18.95 -5.97
CA CYS A 78 -5.45 19.28 -4.76
C CYS A 78 -6.36 19.81 -3.63
N GLN A 79 -7.32 20.68 -3.97
CA GLN A 79 -8.26 21.23 -2.99
C GLN A 79 -9.18 20.13 -2.42
N GLN A 80 -9.73 19.27 -3.27
CA GLN A 80 -10.57 18.15 -2.84
C GLN A 80 -9.80 17.21 -1.90
N LEU A 81 -8.56 16.84 -2.27
CA LEU A 81 -7.73 15.94 -1.45
C LEU A 81 -7.27 16.55 -0.12
N ARG A 82 -7.23 17.88 0.01
CA ARG A 82 -6.94 18.56 1.30
C ARG A 82 -8.14 18.59 2.25
N SER A 83 -9.35 18.36 1.74
CA SER A 83 -10.60 18.40 2.52
C SER A 83 -11.03 17.04 3.08
N VAL A 84 -10.29 15.98 2.75
CA VAL A 84 -10.45 14.60 3.25
C VAL A 84 -9.50 14.38 4.42
#